data_AF-A0A6A5DWG0-F1
#
_entry.id   AF-A0A6A5DWG0-F1
#
_cell.length_a   1.000
_cell.length_b   1.000
_cell.length_c   1.000
_cell.angle_alpha   90.00
_cell.angle_beta   90.00
_cell.angle_gamma   90.00
#
_symmetry.space_group_name_H-M   'P 1'
#
loop_
_entity.id
_entity.type
_entity.pdbx_description
1 polymer ?
#
loop_
_entity_poly.entity_id
_entity_poly.type
_entity_poly.pdbx_seq_one_letter_code
_entity_poly.pdbx_strand_id
1 'polypeptide(L)'
;MSVVVVCLPGAPKISEEAVKKEEELDKYLETRVEELLGNCGEAGVPDLVSVLRSIATENIPNLPPGGGLASKRSVIEAVYNKLNPHREEEGACAGGEEESEEGGGSTAAHLLEALRQFRLHHRGQYHSVLEESLATYHLRGESTADGPGEGRRTSDDDRDGQQQPASPPSPPSPPPSPATAKPEASKDAPAPESDPSSD
;
A
#
# COMPACT_ATOMS: atom_id res chain seq x y z
N MET A 1 12.94 3.43 3.26
CA MET A 1 13.77 4.64 3.02
C MET A 1 14.66 4.84 4.23
N SER A 2 15.98 5.03 4.08
CA SER A 2 16.90 5.30 5.19
C SER A 2 17.41 6.74 5.11
N VAL A 3 17.42 7.46 6.24
CA VAL A 3 17.95 8.81 6.35
C VAL A 3 18.84 8.93 7.57
N VAL A 4 19.94 9.70 7.47
CA VAL A 4 20.82 10.05 8.58
C VAL A 4 20.96 11.56 8.60
N VAL A 5 20.64 12.19 9.75
CA VAL A 5 20.75 13.64 9.95
C VAL A 5 21.82 13.89 11.01
N VAL A 6 22.83 14.70 10.68
CA VAL A 6 23.92 15.07 11.60
C VAL A 6 23.87 16.57 11.85
N CYS A 7 23.64 16.98 13.09
CA CYS A 7 23.56 18.39 13.49
C CYS A 7 24.89 18.87 14.09
N LEU A 8 25.46 19.94 13.52
CA LEU A 8 26.64 20.63 14.05
C LEU A 8 26.24 21.74 15.04
N PRO A 9 27.17 22.32 15.83
CA PRO A 9 26.85 23.36 16.81
C PRO A 9 26.10 24.59 16.27
N GLY A 10 26.28 24.90 14.98
CA GLY A 10 25.57 25.97 14.26
C GLY A 10 24.23 25.57 13.61
N ALA A 11 23.72 24.36 13.89
CA ALA A 11 22.42 23.93 13.37
C ALA A 11 21.27 24.81 13.89
N PRO A 12 20.18 24.97 13.11
CA PRO A 12 19.01 25.73 13.52
C PRO A 12 18.50 25.28 14.90
N LYS A 13 18.25 26.25 15.77
CA LYS A 13 17.66 26.00 17.09
C LYS A 13 16.14 26.02 16.98
N ILE A 14 15.48 25.43 17.98
CA ILE A 14 14.04 25.51 18.12
C ILE A 14 13.67 26.98 18.33
N SER A 15 12.71 27.47 17.56
CA SER A 15 12.15 28.81 17.64
C SER A 15 10.73 28.70 18.19
N GLU A 16 10.41 29.50 19.22
CA GLU A 16 9.04 29.55 19.78
C GLU A 16 8.02 30.02 18.73
N GLU A 17 8.42 30.93 17.84
CA GLU A 17 7.57 31.38 16.74
C GLU A 17 7.26 30.23 15.76
N ALA A 18 8.23 29.36 15.50
CA ALA A 18 8.04 28.20 14.61
C ALA A 18 7.11 27.17 15.26
N VAL A 19 7.23 26.92 16.56
CA VAL A 19 6.32 26.04 17.31
C VAL A 19 4.90 26.60 17.28
N LYS A 20 4.73 27.89 17.53
CA LYS A 20 3.40 28.52 17.51
C LYS A 20 2.75 28.45 16.12
N LYS A 21 3.51 28.72 15.04
CA LYS A 21 3.01 28.59 13.66
C LYS A 21 2.63 27.16 13.30
N GLU A 22 3.38 26.19 13.82
CA GLU A 22 3.10 24.77 13.63
C GLU A 22 1.77 24.38 14.30
N GLU A 23 1.55 24.81 15.54
CA GLU A 23 0.29 24.58 16.27
C GLU A 23 -0.91 25.28 15.61
N GLU A 24 -0.73 26.53 15.14
CA GLU A 24 -1.75 27.27 14.41
C GLU A 24 -2.15 26.56 13.11
N LEU A 25 -1.16 26.05 12.37
CA LEU A 25 -1.38 25.28 11.15
C LEU A 25 -2.09 23.96 11.43
N ASP A 26 -1.67 23.23 12.46
CA ASP A 26 -2.29 21.96 12.84
C ASP A 26 -3.76 22.20 13.17
N LYS A 27 -4.06 23.17 14.05
CA LYS A 27 -5.45 23.52 14.39
C LYS A 27 -6.28 23.91 13.16
N TYR A 28 -5.70 24.66 12.22
CA TYR A 28 -6.37 25.00 10.97
C TYR A 28 -6.72 23.74 10.15
N LEU A 29 -5.78 22.79 10.05
CA LEU A 29 -6.02 21.51 9.38
C LEU A 29 -7.11 20.69 10.09
N GLU A 30 -7.11 20.65 11.43
CA GLU A 30 -8.16 19.95 12.18
C GLU A 30 -9.54 20.51 11.85
N THR A 31 -9.69 21.85 11.90
CA THR A 31 -10.95 22.52 11.58
C THR A 31 -11.37 22.29 10.12
N ARG A 32 -10.43 22.31 9.16
CA ARG A 32 -10.74 22.02 7.75
C ARG A 32 -11.22 20.59 7.55
N VAL A 33 -10.60 19.61 8.21
CA VAL A 33 -11.02 18.21 8.14
C VAL A 33 -12.41 18.04 8.74
N GLU A 34 -12.67 18.65 9.90
CA GLU A 34 -14.00 18.65 10.53
C GLU A 34 -15.09 19.21 9.60
N GLU A 35 -14.82 20.34 8.94
CA GLU A 35 -15.77 20.94 7.99
C GLU A 35 -16.01 20.04 6.77
N LEU A 36 -14.96 19.44 6.20
CA LEU A 36 -15.10 18.55 5.05
C LEU A 36 -15.88 17.27 5.39
N LEU A 37 -15.77 16.77 6.62
CA LEU A 37 -16.54 15.62 7.08
C LEU A 37 -17.97 15.99 7.47
N GLY A 38 -18.18 17.15 8.09
CA GLY A 38 -19.48 17.64 8.53
C GLY A 38 -20.39 18.12 7.41
N ASN A 39 -19.83 18.63 6.31
CA ASN A 39 -20.59 19.15 5.16
C ASN A 39 -21.09 18.04 4.21
N CYS A 40 -20.73 16.77 4.45
CA CYS A 40 -21.19 15.62 3.64
C CYS A 40 -22.58 15.15 4.06
N GLY A 41 -23.57 16.03 3.95
CA GLY A 41 -24.97 15.63 3.91
C GLY A 41 -25.28 15.00 2.55
N GLU A 42 -25.70 13.74 2.53
CA GLU A 42 -26.26 12.99 1.38
C GLU A 42 -25.28 12.26 0.44
N ALA A 43 -24.01 12.66 0.33
CA ALA A 43 -23.03 12.01 -0.57
C ALA A 43 -22.17 10.88 0.08
N GLY A 44 -22.37 10.60 1.37
CA GLY A 44 -21.53 9.66 2.14
C GLY A 44 -20.22 10.30 2.60
N VAL A 45 -19.54 9.63 3.54
CA VAL A 45 -18.30 10.14 4.17
C VAL A 45 -17.12 10.06 3.18
N PRO A 46 -16.42 11.17 2.89
CA PRO A 46 -15.33 11.18 1.92
C PRO A 46 -14.16 10.33 2.43
N ASP A 47 -13.43 9.66 1.52
CA ASP A 47 -12.22 8.93 1.86
C ASP A 47 -11.06 9.88 2.18
N LEU A 48 -10.05 9.40 2.91
CA LEU A 48 -8.88 10.19 3.30
C LEU A 48 -8.17 10.81 2.08
N VAL A 49 -8.11 10.11 0.95
CA VAL A 49 -7.49 10.61 -0.28
C VAL A 49 -8.29 11.78 -0.87
N SER A 50 -9.63 11.72 -0.88
CA SER A 50 -10.45 12.86 -1.32
C SER A 50 -10.34 14.03 -0.36
N VAL A 51 -10.30 13.79 0.96
CA VAL A 51 -10.07 14.86 1.95
C VAL A 51 -8.73 15.57 1.69
N LEU A 52 -7.64 14.81 1.55
CA LEU A 52 -6.32 15.36 1.23
C LEU A 52 -6.32 16.13 -0.10
N ARG A 53 -7.03 15.65 -1.12
CA ARG A 53 -7.15 16.32 -2.42
C ARG A 53 -7.93 17.64 -2.29
N SER A 54 -9.05 17.64 -1.57
CA SER A 54 -9.82 18.87 -1.33
C SER A 54 -8.98 19.91 -0.60
N ILE A 55 -8.29 19.50 0.47
CA ILE A 55 -7.39 20.36 1.23
C ILE A 55 -6.25 20.90 0.34
N ALA A 56 -5.70 20.09 -0.56
CA ALA A 56 -4.66 20.53 -1.50
C ALA A 56 -5.14 21.60 -2.49
N THR A 57 -6.43 21.60 -2.84
CA THR A 57 -7.00 22.61 -3.77
C THR A 57 -7.23 23.98 -3.13
N GLU A 58 -7.34 24.04 -1.79
CA GLU A 58 -7.62 25.29 -1.05
C GLU A 58 -6.40 26.20 -0.85
N ASN A 59 -5.20 25.76 -1.28
CA ASN A 59 -3.93 26.48 -1.15
C ASN A 59 -3.67 27.04 0.26
N ILE A 60 -3.28 26.14 1.16
CA ILE A 60 -3.04 26.47 2.58
C ILE A 60 -1.73 27.25 2.74
N PRO A 61 -1.76 28.45 3.34
CA PRO A 61 -0.55 29.19 3.66
C PRO A 61 0.22 28.53 4.81
N ASN A 62 1.53 28.78 4.89
CA ASN A 62 2.43 28.31 5.96
C ASN A 62 2.70 26.79 6.02
N LEU A 63 2.42 26.03 4.95
CA LEU A 63 2.84 24.63 4.88
C LEU A 63 4.36 24.46 5.02
N PRO A 64 4.84 23.34 5.61
CA PRO A 64 6.28 23.10 5.74
C PRO A 64 6.99 23.16 4.38
N PRO A 65 8.08 23.95 4.24
CA PRO A 65 8.77 24.10 2.97
C PRO A 65 9.31 22.74 2.49
N GLY A 66 9.13 22.45 1.20
CA GLY A 66 9.51 21.18 0.57
C GLY A 66 8.53 20.03 0.85
N GLY A 67 8.17 19.81 2.11
CA GLY A 67 7.27 18.73 2.52
C GLY A 67 5.80 18.96 2.17
N GLY A 68 5.37 20.22 2.12
CA GLY A 68 4.01 20.61 1.76
C GLY A 68 2.93 19.88 2.56
N LEU A 69 1.77 19.65 1.94
CA LEU A 69 0.66 18.92 2.58
C LEU A 69 1.02 17.46 2.92
N ALA A 70 1.89 16.83 2.13
CA ALA A 70 2.30 15.45 2.36
C ALA A 70 2.98 15.27 3.72
N SER A 71 3.77 16.26 4.16
CA SER A 71 4.39 16.25 5.49
C SER A 71 3.40 16.35 6.65
N LYS A 72 2.19 16.87 6.39
CA LYS A 72 1.11 17.04 7.37
C LYS A 72 0.03 15.96 7.29
N ARG A 73 0.21 14.97 6.42
CA ARG A 73 -0.74 13.86 6.25
C ARG A 73 -1.06 13.17 7.58
N SER A 74 -0.08 12.98 8.46
CA SER A 74 -0.28 12.32 9.75
C SER A 74 -1.26 13.06 10.67
N VAL A 75 -1.23 14.40 10.64
CA VAL A 75 -2.16 15.24 11.42
C VAL A 75 -3.58 15.08 10.89
N ILE A 76 -3.73 15.20 9.57
CA ILE A 76 -5.00 15.05 8.86
C ILE A 76 -5.59 13.65 9.10
N GLU A 77 -4.78 12.62 8.97
CA GLU A 77 -5.15 11.22 9.19
C GLU A 77 -5.59 10.98 10.64
N ALA A 78 -4.87 11.52 11.63
CA ALA A 78 -5.26 11.39 13.03
C ALA A 78 -6.63 12.02 13.32
N VAL A 79 -6.93 13.19 12.75
CA VAL A 79 -8.24 13.85 12.91
C VAL A 79 -9.33 13.08 12.17
N TYR A 80 -9.04 12.65 10.94
CA TYR A 80 -9.95 11.86 10.14
C TYR A 80 -10.37 10.57 10.86
N ASN A 81 -9.41 9.85 11.45
CA ASN A 81 -9.66 8.60 12.17
C ASN A 81 -10.45 8.83 13.47
N LYS A 82 -10.15 9.92 14.19
CA LYS A 82 -10.94 10.31 15.39
C LYS A 82 -12.41 10.58 15.05
N LEU A 83 -12.68 11.18 13.90
CA LEU A 83 -14.03 11.52 13.45
C LEU A 83 -14.73 10.36 12.74
N ASN A 84 -13.98 9.39 12.20
CA ASN A 84 -14.49 8.20 11.51
C ASN A 84 -13.84 6.90 12.04
N PRO A 85 -14.03 6.54 13.32
CA PRO A 85 -13.38 5.37 13.92
C PRO A 85 -13.81 4.03 13.28
N HIS A 86 -14.96 3.99 12.60
CA HIS A 86 -15.50 2.78 11.97
C HIS A 86 -14.90 2.43 10.60
N ARG A 87 -14.14 3.33 9.96
CA ARG A 87 -13.56 3.06 8.62
C ARG A 87 -12.19 2.39 8.65
N GLU A 88 -11.50 2.38 9.79
CA GLU A 88 -10.29 1.58 9.98
C GLU A 88 -10.61 0.07 9.91
N GLU A 89 -11.84 -0.30 10.26
CA GLU A 89 -12.37 -1.65 10.11
C GLU A 89 -12.81 -1.93 8.66
N GLU A 90 -13.27 -0.95 7.87
CA GLU A 90 -13.74 -1.19 6.49
C GLU A 90 -12.61 -1.42 5.45
N GLY A 91 -11.34 -1.27 5.86
CA GLY A 91 -10.17 -1.81 5.14
C GLY A 91 -9.79 -3.23 5.55
N ALA A 92 -10.41 -3.76 6.60
CA ALA A 92 -10.20 -5.10 7.16
C ALA A 92 -11.46 -5.97 7.17
N CYS A 93 -12.65 -5.39 6.98
CA CYS A 93 -13.95 -6.03 7.10
C CYS A 93 -14.95 -5.34 6.16
N ALA A 94 -14.93 -5.69 4.88
CA ALA A 94 -16.18 -5.78 4.14
C ALA A 94 -16.91 -7.02 4.68
N GLY A 95 -17.73 -6.80 5.72
CA GLY A 95 -18.44 -7.85 6.43
C GLY A 95 -19.01 -7.32 7.73
N GLY A 96 -19.90 -6.34 7.63
CA GLY A 96 -20.78 -6.01 8.73
C GLY A 96 -21.82 -7.09 8.85
N GLU A 97 -21.76 -7.85 9.94
CA GLU A 97 -22.94 -8.25 10.68
C GLU A 97 -22.52 -8.56 12.11
N GLU A 98 -23.30 -8.01 13.01
CA GLU A 98 -23.19 -8.17 14.45
C GLU A 98 -23.47 -9.64 14.81
N GLU A 99 -23.54 -9.90 16.11
CA GLU A 99 -24.12 -11.08 16.73
C GLU A 99 -23.36 -12.43 16.72
N SER A 100 -23.24 -12.92 17.95
CA SER A 100 -23.02 -14.29 18.40
C SER A 100 -21.60 -14.82 18.57
N GLU A 101 -21.40 -15.23 19.82
CA GLU A 101 -20.44 -16.22 20.25
C GLU A 101 -20.46 -17.46 19.35
N GLU A 102 -19.33 -18.18 19.37
CA GLU A 102 -19.17 -19.53 18.85
C GLU A 102 -18.98 -19.68 17.32
N GLY A 103 -17.71 -19.76 16.91
CA GLY A 103 -17.27 -20.71 15.87
C GLY A 103 -17.80 -20.49 14.46
N GLY A 104 -17.29 -19.49 13.74
CA GLY A 104 -17.72 -19.29 12.36
C GLY A 104 -16.85 -18.41 11.46
N GLY A 105 -15.57 -18.17 11.79
CA GLY A 105 -14.68 -17.55 10.80
C GLY A 105 -14.61 -18.43 9.55
N SER A 106 -14.86 -17.86 8.35
CA SER A 106 -14.77 -18.56 7.05
C SER A 106 -13.66 -19.61 7.08
N THR A 107 -13.91 -20.82 6.57
CA THR A 107 -12.89 -21.90 6.55
C THR A 107 -11.57 -21.43 5.95
N ALA A 108 -11.64 -20.48 5.01
CA ALA A 108 -10.49 -19.78 4.45
C ALA A 108 -9.75 -18.90 5.48
N ALA A 109 -10.46 -18.16 6.34
CA ALA A 109 -9.86 -17.36 7.41
C ALA A 109 -9.17 -18.25 8.45
N HIS A 110 -9.80 -19.36 8.85
CA HIS A 110 -9.18 -20.35 9.74
C HIS A 110 -7.91 -20.96 9.13
N LEU A 111 -7.95 -21.30 7.83
CA LEU A 111 -6.79 -21.81 7.11
C LEU A 111 -5.67 -20.78 7.02
N LEU A 112 -5.99 -19.51 6.73
CA LEU A 112 -5.01 -18.44 6.65
C LEU A 112 -4.34 -18.17 8.01
N GLU A 113 -5.10 -18.20 9.10
CA GLU A 113 -4.54 -18.05 10.45
C GLU A 113 -3.69 -19.26 10.83
N ALA A 114 -4.11 -20.49 10.50
CA ALA A 114 -3.30 -21.69 10.70
C ALA A 114 -1.98 -21.63 9.91
N LEU A 115 -2.00 -21.17 8.65
CA LEU A 115 -0.79 -20.99 7.84
C LEU A 115 0.11 -19.86 8.37
N ARG A 116 -0.48 -18.78 8.91
CA ARG A 116 0.26 -17.72 9.58
C ARG A 116 0.99 -18.27 10.80
N GLN A 117 0.28 -19.00 11.66
CA GLN A 117 0.87 -19.65 12.83
C GLN A 117 1.95 -20.64 12.42
N PHE A 118 1.71 -21.50 11.44
CA PHE A 118 2.72 -22.45 10.95
C PHE A 118 4.02 -21.76 10.51
N ARG A 119 3.90 -20.68 9.74
CA ARG A 119 5.06 -19.89 9.28
C ARG A 119 5.83 -19.23 10.42
N LEU A 120 5.14 -18.82 11.48
CA LEU A 120 5.75 -18.24 12.67
C LEU A 120 6.47 -19.29 13.51
N HIS A 121 5.84 -20.44 13.76
CA HIS A 121 6.41 -21.53 14.54
C HIS A 121 7.62 -22.18 13.86
N HIS A 122 7.58 -22.30 12.52
CA HIS A 122 8.66 -22.90 11.73
C HIS A 122 9.50 -21.87 10.97
N ARG A 123 9.63 -20.65 11.50
CA ARG A 123 10.39 -19.57 10.84
C ARG A 123 11.83 -20.02 10.55
N GLY A 124 12.19 -20.07 9.27
CA GLY A 124 13.51 -20.52 8.79
C GLY A 124 13.66 -22.03 8.58
N GLN A 125 12.65 -22.85 8.91
CA GLN A 125 12.65 -24.31 8.74
C GLN A 125 11.36 -24.84 8.09
N TYR A 126 10.48 -23.95 7.61
CA TYR A 126 9.21 -24.34 7.00
C TYR A 126 9.40 -25.24 5.77
N HIS A 127 10.49 -25.07 5.03
CA HIS A 127 10.79 -25.89 3.85
C HIS A 127 10.95 -27.37 4.20
N SER A 128 11.76 -27.69 5.21
CA SER A 128 12.02 -29.08 5.61
C SER A 128 10.76 -29.75 6.17
N VAL A 129 9.94 -29.01 6.92
CA VAL A 129 8.68 -29.54 7.48
C VAL A 129 7.66 -29.82 6.37
N LEU A 130 7.61 -28.96 5.35
CA LEU A 130 6.75 -29.19 4.18
C LEU A 130 7.25 -30.35 3.32
N GLU A 131 8.57 -30.48 3.11
CA GLU A 131 9.16 -31.62 2.40
C GLU A 131 8.87 -32.95 3.11
N GLU A 132 8.99 -33.02 4.43
CA GLU A 132 8.67 -34.21 5.23
C GLU A 132 7.18 -34.57 5.15
N SER A 133 6.32 -33.55 5.19
CA SER A 133 4.87 -33.71 5.04
C SER A 133 4.53 -34.25 3.65
N LEU A 134 5.12 -33.69 2.59
CA LEU A 134 4.94 -34.15 1.20
C LEU A 134 5.46 -35.58 1.01
N ALA A 135 6.62 -35.92 1.56
CA ALA A 135 7.16 -37.27 1.52
C ALA A 135 6.20 -38.29 2.17
N THR A 136 5.54 -37.91 3.26
CA THR A 136 4.53 -38.73 3.94
C THR A 136 3.28 -38.95 3.07
N TYR A 137 2.85 -37.92 2.31
CA TYR A 137 1.74 -38.06 1.35
C TYR A 137 2.09 -38.96 0.17
N HIS A 138 3.31 -38.88 -0.36
CA HIS A 138 3.77 -39.78 -1.42
C HIS A 138 3.79 -41.25 -0.96
N LEU A 139 4.27 -41.51 0.26
CA LEU A 139 4.27 -42.85 0.84
C LEU A 139 2.85 -43.40 1.06
N ARG A 140 1.88 -42.51 1.34
CA ARG A 140 0.46 -42.89 1.48
C ARG A 140 -0.23 -43.15 0.14
N GLY A 141 0.26 -42.57 -0.96
CA GLY A 141 -0.20 -42.84 -2.32
C GLY A 141 0.31 -44.16 -2.90
N GLU A 142 1.45 -44.68 -2.42
CA GLU A 142 2.03 -45.95 -2.87
C GLU A 142 1.47 -47.19 -2.14
N SER A 143 0.71 -47.01 -1.05
CA SER A 143 0.16 -48.14 -0.28
C SER A 143 -1.23 -48.63 -0.75
N THR A 144 -1.78 -48.11 -1.86
CA THR A 144 -3.07 -48.55 -2.42
C THR A 144 -2.96 -49.17 -3.83
N ALA A 145 -1.82 -49.78 -4.15
CA ALA A 145 -1.63 -50.51 -5.40
C ALA A 145 -1.24 -51.98 -5.14
N ASP A 146 -2.12 -52.75 -4.49
CA ASP A 146 -2.15 -54.22 -4.60
C ASP A 146 -3.62 -54.69 -4.43
N GLY A 147 -4.11 -55.52 -5.37
CA GLY A 147 -5.54 -55.68 -5.77
C GLY A 147 -6.43 -56.56 -4.87
N PRO A 148 -7.48 -57.27 -5.38
CA PRO A 148 -8.01 -57.37 -6.76
C PRO A 148 -9.55 -57.20 -6.90
N GLY A 149 -10.00 -56.86 -8.12
CA GLY A 149 -11.24 -57.34 -8.76
C GLY A 149 -12.62 -56.91 -8.23
N GLU A 150 -13.38 -56.14 -9.03
CA GLU A 150 -14.70 -56.55 -9.56
C GLU A 150 -15.20 -55.52 -10.57
N GLY A 151 -15.69 -56.00 -11.72
CA GLY A 151 -15.96 -55.19 -12.89
C GLY A 151 -17.31 -54.48 -12.87
N ARG A 152 -17.39 -53.35 -13.60
CA ARG A 152 -18.55 -53.09 -14.45
C ARG A 152 -18.19 -52.25 -15.66
N ARG A 153 -18.61 -52.78 -16.80
CA ARG A 153 -18.45 -52.31 -18.17
C ARG A 153 -19.35 -51.10 -18.41
N THR A 154 -18.87 -50.13 -19.18
CA THR A 154 -19.54 -49.48 -20.34
C THR A 154 -18.43 -48.73 -21.10
N SER A 155 -17.81 -49.35 -22.10
CA SER A 155 -18.06 -49.14 -23.54
C SER A 155 -17.79 -47.72 -24.04
N ASP A 156 -16.58 -47.58 -24.61
CA ASP A 156 -16.24 -47.00 -25.92
C ASP A 156 -16.89 -45.66 -26.33
N ASP A 157 -16.05 -44.62 -26.44
CA ASP A 157 -15.92 -43.83 -27.67
C ASP A 157 -14.53 -43.17 -27.71
N ASP A 158 -13.67 -43.65 -28.61
CA ASP A 158 -12.36 -43.10 -28.97
C ASP A 158 -12.52 -41.73 -29.64
N ARG A 159 -11.86 -40.69 -29.10
CA ARG A 159 -11.39 -39.60 -29.96
C ARG A 159 -10.10 -38.96 -29.48
N ASP A 160 -9.08 -39.28 -30.25
CA ASP A 160 -7.73 -38.73 -30.32
C ASP A 160 -7.66 -37.20 -30.11
N GLY A 161 -6.71 -36.76 -29.28
CA GLY A 161 -6.54 -35.36 -28.92
C GLY A 161 -5.35 -35.14 -27.98
N GLN A 162 -4.15 -35.48 -28.45
CA GLN A 162 -2.89 -35.22 -27.76
C GLN A 162 -2.70 -33.70 -27.55
N GLN A 163 -2.98 -33.19 -26.35
CA GLN A 163 -2.65 -31.82 -25.96
C GLN A 163 -1.46 -31.83 -24.99
N GLN A 164 -0.30 -31.43 -25.51
CA GLN A 164 0.88 -31.09 -24.72
C GLN A 164 0.55 -29.94 -23.76
N PRO A 165 1.11 -29.91 -22.53
CA PRO A 165 0.94 -28.77 -21.65
C PRO A 165 1.68 -27.56 -22.23
N ALA A 166 0.93 -26.51 -22.58
CA ALA A 166 1.47 -25.26 -23.09
C ALA A 166 2.43 -24.61 -22.08
N SER A 167 3.63 -24.24 -22.55
CA SER A 167 4.59 -23.46 -21.77
C SER A 167 4.03 -22.08 -21.43
N PRO A 168 4.38 -21.49 -20.26
CA PRO A 168 3.90 -20.16 -19.89
C PRO A 168 4.43 -19.07 -20.84
N PRO A 169 3.65 -18.01 -21.12
CA PRO A 169 4.07 -16.94 -22.03
C PRO A 169 5.27 -16.16 -21.44
N SER A 170 6.23 -15.82 -22.30
CA SER A 170 7.41 -15.03 -21.94
C SER A 170 7.03 -13.59 -21.54
N PRO A 171 7.78 -12.95 -20.62
CA PRO A 171 7.50 -11.57 -20.21
C PRO A 171 7.73 -10.56 -21.36
N PRO A 172 7.00 -9.43 -21.38
CA PRO A 172 7.17 -8.40 -22.39
C PRO A 172 8.54 -7.71 -22.27
N SER A 173 9.12 -7.37 -23.42
CA SER A 173 10.42 -6.69 -23.51
C SER A 173 10.38 -5.26 -22.95
N PRO A 174 11.48 -4.76 -22.35
CA PRO A 174 11.55 -3.42 -21.81
C PRO A 174 11.50 -2.35 -22.92
N PRO A 175 10.95 -1.15 -22.65
CA PRO A 175 10.91 -0.05 -23.61
C PRO A 175 12.32 0.50 -23.89
N PRO A 176 12.58 1.05 -25.09
CA PRO A 176 13.88 1.60 -25.44
C PRO A 176 14.19 2.86 -24.62
N SER A 177 15.43 2.95 -24.13
CA SER A 177 15.93 4.13 -23.41
C SER A 177 15.94 5.38 -24.31
N PRO A 178 15.62 6.57 -23.78
CA PRO A 178 15.63 7.79 -24.57
C PRO A 178 17.06 8.17 -24.98
N ALA A 179 17.21 8.45 -26.28
CA ALA A 179 18.44 8.88 -26.91
C ALA A 179 18.95 10.19 -26.30
N THR A 180 20.26 10.23 -26.08
CA THR A 180 21.04 11.38 -25.62
C THR A 180 20.91 12.53 -26.63
N ALA A 181 20.15 13.57 -26.28
CA ALA A 181 20.16 14.82 -27.03
C ALA A 181 21.40 15.64 -26.64
N LYS A 182 22.26 15.92 -27.63
CA LYS A 182 23.36 16.89 -27.52
C LYS A 182 22.79 18.29 -27.26
N PRO A 183 23.50 19.17 -26.51
CA PRO A 183 23.12 20.56 -26.39
C PRO A 183 23.59 21.33 -27.64
N GLU A 184 22.66 21.94 -28.37
CA GLU A 184 22.99 22.98 -29.33
C GLU A 184 23.25 24.30 -28.60
N ALA A 185 24.42 24.87 -28.89
CA ALA A 185 24.84 26.16 -28.42
C ALA A 185 24.18 27.26 -29.28
N SER A 186 23.38 28.11 -28.64
CA SER A 186 22.95 29.38 -29.23
C SER A 186 23.45 30.53 -28.36
N LYS A 187 24.40 31.27 -28.94
CA LYS A 187 24.74 32.64 -28.59
C LYS A 187 23.47 33.49 -28.67
N ASP A 188 23.17 34.24 -27.62
CA ASP A 188 22.94 35.68 -27.76
C ASP A 188 23.06 36.35 -26.38
N ALA A 189 23.94 37.34 -26.30
CA ALA A 189 24.03 38.27 -25.19
C ALA A 189 23.54 39.63 -25.72
N PRO A 190 22.93 40.45 -24.88
CA PRO A 190 23.61 41.71 -24.58
C PRO A 190 23.63 42.09 -23.09
N ALA A 191 24.57 42.99 -22.83
CA ALA A 191 25.13 43.46 -21.57
C ALA A 191 24.16 44.13 -20.57
N PRO A 192 24.57 44.28 -19.30
CA PRO A 192 23.77 44.89 -18.24
C PRO A 192 23.78 46.43 -18.33
N GLU A 193 22.60 47.05 -18.26
CA GLU A 193 22.51 48.47 -17.95
C GLU A 193 22.51 48.69 -16.44
N SER A 194 23.46 49.52 -16.05
CA SER A 194 23.80 50.02 -14.73
C SER A 194 22.78 51.02 -14.20
N ASP A 195 22.36 50.84 -12.95
CA ASP A 195 21.88 51.91 -12.09
C ASP A 195 22.98 52.96 -11.85
N PRO A 196 22.60 54.24 -11.68
CA PRO A 196 23.31 55.09 -10.74
C PRO A 196 22.36 55.82 -9.76
N SER A 197 22.54 55.48 -8.47
CA SER A 197 22.73 56.37 -7.30
C SER A 197 21.92 57.67 -7.12
N SER A 198 21.42 57.82 -5.87
CA SER A 198 21.34 59.04 -5.03
C SER A 198 20.42 60.17 -5.53
N ASP A 199 19.45 60.67 -4.76
CA ASP A 199 19.49 61.32 -3.43
C ASP A 199 18.08 61.28 -2.80
#